data_AF-A0A0K9NTF4-F1
#
_entry.id   AF-A0A0K9NTF4-F1
#
_cell.length_a   1.000
_cell.length_b   1.000
_cell.length_c   1.000
_cell.angle_alpha   90.00
_cell.angle_beta   90.00
_cell.angle_gamma   90.00
#
_symmetry.space_group_name_H-M   'P 1'
#
loop_
_entity.id
_entity.type
_entity.pdbx_description
1 polymer ?
#
loop_
_entity_poly.entity_id
_entity_poly.type
_entity_poly.pdbx_seq_one_letter_code
_entity_poly.pdbx_strand_id
1 'polypeptide(L)'
;MSFRAQQIYKKIVQKVGEEWMSPEMKKTLKKKLPDNKIVMSRADRGIFAGKHIQFGNQISEDGGNKSRRNWKPNVQEKRLFSYIYNRFIKIKVTTHALRCIDKAGGIDEYLLKTPYNKMDSEMGVLWKAKMEKRYVEVDKIEGGILSLIQSRRKEKLSPNSAVVVDDDDDDATEKEHDSSEQVKQESGV
;
A
#
# COMPACT_ATOMS: atom_id res chain seq x y z
N MET A 1 -14.41 -6.20 -10.85
CA MET A 1 -15.49 -5.50 -10.12
C MET A 1 -16.26 -6.47 -9.25
N SER A 2 -15.98 -6.43 -7.96
CA SER A 2 -16.72 -7.07 -6.90
C SER A 2 -18.18 -6.62 -6.92
N PHE A 3 -19.06 -7.42 -6.34
CA PHE A 3 -20.48 -7.10 -6.26
C PHE A 3 -20.73 -5.71 -5.65
N ARG A 4 -19.95 -5.34 -4.63
CA ARG A 4 -19.97 -4.00 -4.03
C ARG A 4 -19.55 -2.92 -5.03
N ALA A 5 -18.44 -3.11 -5.74
CA ALA A 5 -17.96 -2.16 -6.76
C ALA A 5 -19.03 -1.94 -7.84
N GLN A 6 -19.71 -3.00 -8.26
CA GLN A 6 -20.81 -2.95 -9.22
C GLN A 6 -22.00 -2.15 -8.67
N GLN A 7 -22.37 -2.36 -7.40
CA GLN A 7 -23.44 -1.58 -6.76
C GLN A 7 -23.09 -0.10 -6.65
N ILE A 8 -21.86 0.24 -6.25
CA ILE A 8 -21.40 1.63 -6.17
C ILE A 8 -21.42 2.26 -7.57
N TYR A 9 -20.89 1.56 -8.57
CA TYR A 9 -20.92 2.00 -9.97
C TYR A 9 -22.35 2.26 -10.42
N LYS A 10 -23.27 1.32 -10.20
CA LYS A 10 -24.69 1.45 -10.56
C LYS A 10 -25.32 2.66 -9.89
N LYS A 11 -25.07 2.90 -8.60
CA LYS A 11 -25.56 4.07 -7.86
C LYS A 11 -25.03 5.39 -8.44
N ILE A 12 -23.74 5.46 -8.78
CA ILE A 12 -23.13 6.66 -9.37
C ILE A 12 -23.75 6.93 -10.74
N VAL A 13 -23.82 5.90 -11.59
CA VAL A 13 -24.39 5.97 -12.94
C VAL A 13 -25.85 6.42 -12.89
N GLN A 14 -26.65 5.86 -11.98
CA GLN A 14 -28.05 6.25 -11.81
C GLN A 14 -28.21 7.70 -11.34
N LYS A 15 -27.25 8.21 -10.56
CA LYS A 15 -27.28 9.58 -10.03
C LYS A 15 -26.84 10.63 -11.06
N VAL A 16 -25.89 10.29 -11.93
CA VAL A 16 -25.34 11.19 -12.95
C VAL A 16 -26.11 11.11 -14.27
N GLY A 17 -26.74 9.96 -14.55
CA GLY A 17 -27.40 9.65 -15.82
C GLY A 17 -26.44 8.93 -16.78
N GLU A 18 -26.90 7.85 -17.41
CA GLU A 18 -26.08 6.99 -18.29
C GLU A 18 -25.58 7.70 -19.55
N GLU A 19 -26.36 8.68 -19.99
CA GLU A 19 -26.19 9.48 -21.21
C GLU A 19 -25.06 10.51 -21.08
N TRP A 20 -24.80 11.00 -19.87
CA TRP A 20 -23.79 12.03 -19.59
C TRP A 20 -22.38 11.48 -19.38
N MET A 21 -22.18 10.16 -19.48
CA MET A 21 -20.88 9.54 -19.26
C MET A 21 -20.28 8.98 -20.54
N SER A 22 -19.18 9.61 -21.00
CA SER A 22 -18.33 9.09 -22.08
C SER A 22 -17.83 7.65 -21.77
N PRO A 23 -17.66 6.78 -22.78
CA PRO A 23 -17.08 5.44 -22.61
C PRO A 23 -15.72 5.44 -21.89
N GLU A 24 -14.89 6.46 -22.12
CA GLU A 24 -13.60 6.62 -21.45
C GLU A 24 -13.78 6.98 -19.97
N MET A 25 -14.75 7.83 -19.66
CA MET A 25 -15.12 8.18 -18.29
C MET A 25 -15.67 6.95 -17.54
N LYS A 26 -16.48 6.11 -18.20
CA LYS A 26 -16.95 4.83 -17.66
C LYS A 26 -15.77 3.91 -17.34
N LYS A 27 -14.77 3.82 -18.22
CA LYS A 27 -13.56 3.00 -18.02
C LYS A 27 -12.69 3.51 -16.87
N THR A 28 -12.46 4.82 -16.80
CA THR A 28 -11.67 5.45 -15.72
C THR A 28 -12.35 5.32 -14.37
N LEU A 29 -13.69 5.47 -14.31
CA LEU A 29 -14.46 5.27 -13.09
C LEU A 29 -14.34 3.83 -12.58
N LYS A 30 -14.57 2.84 -13.46
CA LYS A 30 -14.36 1.42 -13.11
C LYS A 30 -12.95 1.16 -12.59
N LYS A 31 -11.94 1.80 -13.18
CA LYS A 31 -10.54 1.69 -12.73
C LYS A 31 -10.29 2.31 -11.36
N LYS A 32 -11.05 3.32 -10.91
CA LYS A 32 -10.83 3.98 -9.61
C LYS A 32 -11.67 3.38 -8.47
N LEU A 33 -12.70 2.61 -8.77
CA LEU A 33 -13.59 2.05 -7.75
C LEU A 33 -12.89 0.96 -6.91
N PRO A 34 -13.24 0.84 -5.62
CA PRO A 34 -12.71 -0.21 -4.76
C PRO A 34 -13.20 -1.57 -5.22
N ASP A 35 -12.28 -2.45 -5.64
CA ASP A 35 -12.61 -3.79 -6.20
C ASP A 35 -12.51 -4.90 -5.13
N ASN A 36 -12.20 -4.54 -3.90
CA ASN A 36 -11.90 -5.49 -2.84
C ASN A 36 -13.19 -6.16 -2.32
N LYS A 37 -13.15 -7.49 -2.13
CA LYS A 37 -14.28 -8.26 -1.58
C LYS A 37 -14.32 -8.12 -0.05
N ILE A 38 -15.31 -7.38 0.44
CA ILE A 38 -15.53 -7.22 1.88
C ILE A 38 -16.37 -8.37 2.40
N VAL A 39 -15.80 -9.13 3.32
CA VAL A 39 -16.47 -10.29 3.94
C VAL A 39 -17.22 -9.90 5.22
N MET A 40 -16.81 -8.81 5.88
CA MET A 40 -17.38 -8.41 7.17
C MET A 40 -17.83 -6.95 7.16
N SER A 41 -19.04 -6.67 7.67
CA SER A 41 -19.60 -5.31 7.79
C SER A 41 -18.80 -4.39 8.72
N ARG A 42 -18.00 -4.97 9.63
CA ARG A 42 -17.12 -4.20 10.53
C ARG A 42 -15.97 -3.52 9.78
N ALA A 43 -15.55 -4.05 8.62
CA ALA A 43 -14.49 -3.45 7.82
C ALA A 43 -14.94 -2.15 7.14
N ASP A 44 -16.25 -1.96 6.92
CA ASP A 44 -16.78 -0.72 6.34
C ASP A 44 -16.59 0.49 7.27
N ARG A 45 -16.61 0.27 8.59
CA ARG A 45 -16.57 1.32 9.63
C ARG A 45 -15.17 1.57 10.20
N GLY A 46 -14.14 0.89 9.70
CA GLY A 46 -12.78 0.97 10.25
C GLY A 46 -11.71 0.80 9.18
N ILE A 47 -10.45 0.83 9.60
CA ILE A 47 -9.30 0.68 8.69
C ILE A 47 -8.69 -0.70 8.89
N PHE A 48 -8.93 -1.60 7.92
CA PHE A 48 -8.51 -3.00 8.01
C PHE A 48 -7.33 -3.34 7.08
N ALA A 49 -7.01 -2.47 6.12
CA ALA A 49 -5.90 -2.64 5.17
C ALA A 49 -5.90 -4.02 4.47
N GLY A 50 -7.05 -4.41 3.91
CA GLY A 50 -7.25 -5.66 3.18
C GLY A 50 -7.38 -6.90 4.08
N LYS A 51 -7.24 -6.77 5.40
CA LYS A 51 -7.38 -7.92 6.32
C LYS A 51 -8.84 -8.26 6.56
N HIS A 52 -9.23 -9.46 6.17
CA HIS A 52 -10.57 -9.99 6.38
C HIS A 52 -10.58 -11.25 7.27
N ILE A 53 -11.78 -11.68 7.67
CA ILE A 53 -11.96 -12.97 8.36
C ILE A 53 -11.64 -14.04 7.34
N GLN A 54 -10.77 -14.97 7.72
CA GLN A 54 -10.50 -16.16 6.93
C GLN A 54 -11.37 -17.30 7.46
N PHE A 55 -11.99 -18.04 6.54
CA PHE A 55 -12.76 -19.23 6.84
C PHE A 55 -12.01 -20.45 6.34
N GLY A 56 -11.97 -21.52 7.15
CA GLY A 56 -11.30 -22.75 6.77
C GLY A 56 -11.54 -23.86 7.78
N ASN A 57 -10.63 -24.83 7.79
CA ASN A 57 -10.68 -25.98 8.68
C ASN A 57 -9.46 -25.97 9.60
N GLN A 58 -9.64 -26.39 10.84
CA GLN A 58 -8.58 -26.94 11.66
C GLN A 58 -8.50 -28.44 11.36
N ILE A 59 -7.30 -28.95 11.11
CA ILE A 59 -7.04 -30.35 10.80
C ILE A 59 -6.33 -30.95 12.03
N SER A 60 -6.82 -32.07 12.54
CA SER A 60 -6.13 -32.80 13.61
C SER A 60 -4.82 -33.38 13.08
N GLU A 61 -3.76 -33.33 13.88
CA GLU A 61 -2.42 -33.81 13.53
C GLU A 61 -2.41 -35.31 13.19
N ASP A 62 -3.00 -36.14 14.04
CA ASP A 62 -2.90 -37.61 13.89
C ASP A 62 -3.97 -38.22 12.99
N GLY A 63 -5.19 -37.68 13.00
CA GLY A 63 -6.37 -38.31 12.39
C GLY A 63 -6.93 -37.62 11.14
N GLY A 64 -6.34 -36.50 10.70
CA GLY A 64 -6.83 -35.73 9.55
C GLY A 64 -8.27 -35.20 9.69
N ASN A 65 -8.87 -35.27 10.88
CA ASN A 65 -10.23 -34.83 11.15
C ASN A 65 -10.35 -33.31 10.93
N LYS A 66 -11.36 -32.91 10.15
CA LYS A 66 -11.57 -31.51 9.74
C LYS A 66 -12.68 -30.88 10.57
N SER A 67 -12.34 -29.88 11.38
CA SER A 67 -13.31 -29.06 12.11
C SER A 67 -13.36 -27.64 11.53
N ARG A 68 -14.56 -27.09 11.30
CA ARG A 68 -14.71 -25.72 10.77
C ARG A 68 -14.17 -24.71 11.78
N ARG A 69 -13.34 -23.76 11.33
CA ARG A 69 -12.81 -22.66 12.13
C ARG A 69 -12.79 -21.35 11.35
N ASN A 70 -12.84 -20.23 12.07
CA ASN A 70 -12.59 -18.90 11.52
C ASN A 70 -11.39 -18.23 12.21
N TRP A 71 -10.62 -17.45 11.45
CA TRP A 71 -9.53 -16.61 11.97
C TRP A 71 -9.91 -15.16 11.82
N LYS A 72 -10.02 -14.47 12.96
CA LYS A 72 -10.39 -13.05 13.02
C LYS A 72 -9.12 -12.20 13.02
N PRO A 73 -9.10 -11.06 12.29
CA PRO A 73 -7.97 -10.14 12.37
C PRO A 73 -7.90 -9.49 13.77
N ASN A 74 -6.69 -9.15 14.22
CA ASN A 74 -6.48 -8.41 15.45
C ASN A 74 -6.86 -6.93 15.25
N VAL A 75 -8.00 -6.53 15.82
CA VAL A 75 -8.58 -5.18 15.69
C VAL A 75 -8.51 -4.48 17.04
N GLN A 76 -7.94 -3.28 17.03
CA GLN A 76 -7.74 -2.44 18.21
C GLN A 76 -8.43 -1.10 18.01
N GLU A 77 -9.01 -0.55 19.07
CA GLU A 77 -9.57 0.80 19.05
C GLU A 77 -8.48 1.80 19.47
N LYS A 78 -8.10 2.70 18.56
CA LYS A 78 -7.00 3.65 18.77
C LYS A 78 -7.42 5.07 18.39
N ARG A 79 -6.80 6.05 19.04
CA ARG A 79 -6.91 7.47 18.71
C ARG A 79 -5.69 7.84 17.87
N LEU A 80 -5.90 8.23 16.63
CA LEU A 80 -4.85 8.69 15.73
C LEU A 80 -4.98 10.21 15.56
N PHE A 81 -3.86 10.91 15.57
CA PHE A 81 -3.86 12.35 15.34
C PHE A 81 -3.89 12.64 13.84
N SER A 82 -4.78 13.52 13.41
CA SER A 82 -4.82 14.04 12.03
C SER A 82 -4.30 15.47 12.04
N TYR A 83 -3.27 15.72 11.25
CA TYR A 83 -2.61 17.02 11.12
C TYR A 83 -3.52 18.03 10.44
N ILE A 84 -4.22 17.63 9.38
CA ILE A 84 -5.12 18.52 8.61
C ILE A 84 -6.26 19.05 9.47
N TYR A 85 -6.80 18.21 10.34
CA TYR A 85 -7.94 18.56 11.20
C TYR A 85 -7.52 19.00 12.60
N ASN A 86 -6.22 19.00 12.89
CA ASN A 86 -5.63 19.31 14.20
C ASN A 86 -6.39 18.65 15.38
N ARG A 87 -6.79 17.38 15.21
CA ARG A 87 -7.60 16.67 16.21
C ARG A 87 -7.33 15.17 16.20
N PHE A 88 -7.63 14.55 17.34
CA PHE A 88 -7.62 13.09 17.46
C PHE A 88 -8.89 12.47 16.89
N ILE A 89 -8.71 11.44 16.06
CA ILE A 89 -9.79 10.65 15.48
C ILE A 89 -9.75 9.25 16.11
N LYS A 90 -10.86 8.83 16.71
CA LYS A 90 -11.00 7.51 17.32
C LYS A 90 -11.55 6.52 16.28
N ILE A 91 -10.79 5.47 15.97
CA ILE A 91 -11.19 4.44 14.99
C ILE A 91 -10.75 3.04 15.40
N LYS A 92 -11.46 2.05 14.85
CA LYS A 92 -11.07 0.64 14.88
C LYS A 92 -10.09 0.36 13.74
N VAL A 93 -8.90 -0.11 14.11
CA VAL A 93 -7.78 -0.31 13.20
C VAL A 93 -7.19 -1.68 13.43
N THR A 94 -6.80 -2.39 12.37
CA THR A 94 -6.03 -3.63 12.51
C THR A 94 -4.58 -3.33 12.88
N THR A 95 -3.90 -4.24 13.56
CA THR A 95 -2.45 -4.07 13.85
C THR A 95 -1.61 -3.92 12.58
N HIS A 96 -2.01 -4.59 11.50
CA HIS A 96 -1.39 -4.40 10.18
C HIS A 96 -1.60 -2.98 9.64
N ALA A 97 -2.81 -2.44 9.74
CA ALA A 97 -3.09 -1.07 9.31
C ALA A 97 -2.34 -0.04 10.15
N LEU A 98 -2.19 -0.23 11.47
CA LEU A 98 -1.36 0.64 12.30
C LEU A 98 0.08 0.70 11.80
N ARG A 99 0.71 -0.45 11.54
CA ARG A 99 2.07 -0.49 10.98
C ARG A 99 2.17 0.21 9.61
N CYS A 100 1.14 0.10 8.78
CA CYS A 100 1.09 0.80 7.49
C CYS A 100 0.96 2.31 7.64
N ILE A 101 0.19 2.77 8.64
CA ILE A 101 0.03 4.19 8.98
C ILE A 101 1.36 4.76 9.48
N ASP A 102 2.05 4.05 10.36
CA ASP A 102 3.37 4.45 10.87
C ASP A 102 4.40 4.53 9.73
N LYS A 103 4.41 3.53 8.82
CA LYS A 103 5.27 3.55 7.63
C LYS A 103 4.94 4.71 6.67
N ALA A 104 3.67 5.11 6.59
CA ALA A 104 3.26 6.23 5.75
C ALA A 104 3.63 7.60 6.34
N GLY A 105 3.82 7.67 7.67
CA GLY A 105 4.13 8.89 8.42
C GLY A 105 2.92 9.54 9.11
N GLY A 106 1.78 8.85 9.19
CA GLY A 106 0.54 9.40 9.73
C GLY A 106 -0.71 8.88 9.03
N ILE A 107 -1.88 9.14 9.64
CA ILE A 107 -3.17 8.70 9.09
C ILE A 107 -3.53 9.47 7.82
N ASP A 108 -3.18 10.75 7.77
CA ASP A 108 -3.46 11.65 6.66
C ASP A 108 -2.66 11.22 5.42
N GLU A 109 -1.35 11.03 5.60
CA GLU A 109 -0.45 10.56 4.56
C GLU A 109 -0.83 9.16 4.08
N TYR A 110 -1.24 8.27 4.99
CA TYR A 110 -1.71 6.94 4.63
C TYR A 110 -2.93 6.98 3.71
N LEU A 111 -3.93 7.79 4.04
CA LEU A 111 -5.16 7.91 3.23
C LEU A 111 -4.89 8.54 1.87
N LEU A 112 -4.02 9.56 1.80
CA LEU A 112 -3.63 10.19 0.54
C LEU A 112 -2.86 9.23 -0.37
N LYS A 113 -1.86 8.53 0.18
CA LYS A 113 -1.01 7.59 -0.57
C LYS A 113 -1.77 6.35 -1.05
N THR A 114 -2.77 5.89 -0.29
CA THR A 114 -3.51 4.67 -0.63
C THR A 114 -4.41 4.90 -1.85
N PRO A 115 -4.29 4.11 -2.93
CA PRO A 115 -5.16 4.25 -4.10
C PRO A 115 -6.59 3.83 -3.77
N TYR A 116 -7.58 4.47 -4.42
CA TYR A 116 -9.01 4.22 -4.21
C TYR A 116 -9.39 2.73 -4.39
N ASN A 117 -8.73 2.03 -5.31
CA ASN A 117 -8.95 0.60 -5.55
C ASN A 117 -8.65 -0.28 -4.35
N LYS A 118 -7.62 0.09 -3.56
CA LYS A 118 -7.17 -0.69 -2.40
C LYS A 118 -7.91 -0.30 -1.11
N MET A 119 -8.82 0.67 -1.17
CA MET A 119 -9.60 1.07 -0.01
C MET A 119 -10.80 0.15 0.17
N ASP A 120 -10.79 -0.64 1.24
CA ASP A 120 -11.94 -1.52 1.54
C ASP A 120 -13.12 -0.72 2.11
N SER A 121 -12.84 0.30 2.91
CA SER A 121 -13.85 1.01 3.70
C SER A 121 -14.48 2.18 2.92
N GLU A 122 -15.82 2.24 2.92
CA GLU A 122 -16.58 3.41 2.47
C GLU A 122 -16.20 4.67 3.25
N MET A 123 -16.04 4.53 4.58
CA MET A 123 -15.55 5.60 5.43
C MET A 123 -14.15 6.08 4.99
N GLY A 124 -13.25 5.16 4.66
CA GLY A 124 -11.92 5.49 4.15
C GLY A 124 -11.95 6.29 2.84
N VAL A 125 -12.79 5.89 1.88
CA VAL A 125 -12.99 6.62 0.62
C VAL A 125 -13.53 8.03 0.88
N LEU A 126 -14.54 8.15 1.75
CA LEU A 126 -15.12 9.45 2.12
C LEU A 126 -14.09 10.36 2.81
N TRP A 127 -13.28 9.80 3.70
CA TRP A 127 -12.26 10.55 4.41
C TRP A 127 -11.16 11.04 3.49
N LYS A 128 -10.72 10.20 2.56
CA LYS A 128 -9.76 10.61 1.54
C LYS A 128 -10.30 11.80 0.73
N ALA A 129 -11.53 11.71 0.23
CA ALA A 129 -12.15 12.79 -0.53
C ALA A 129 -12.30 14.09 0.29
N LYS A 130 -12.61 13.97 1.59
CA LYS A 130 -12.65 15.14 2.50
C LYS A 130 -11.27 15.74 2.72
N MET A 131 -10.24 14.91 2.89
CA MET A 131 -8.86 15.36 3.06
C MET A 131 -8.31 16.03 1.82
N GLU A 132 -8.49 15.43 0.63
CA GLU A 132 -8.08 16.03 -0.65
C GLU A 132 -8.67 17.43 -0.82
N LYS A 133 -9.96 17.62 -0.51
CA LYS A 133 -10.59 18.96 -0.53
C LYS A 133 -9.93 19.93 0.43
N ARG A 134 -9.65 19.50 1.67
CA ARG A 134 -9.01 20.34 2.69
C ARG A 134 -7.59 20.72 2.31
N TYR A 135 -6.81 19.82 1.73
CA TYR A 135 -5.48 20.17 1.23
C TYR A 135 -5.56 21.24 0.15
N VAL A 136 -6.50 21.13 -0.80
CA VAL A 136 -6.69 22.17 -1.83
C VAL A 136 -7.10 23.51 -1.21
N GLU A 137 -7.90 23.52 -0.14
CA GLU A 137 -8.24 24.74 0.60
C GLU A 137 -7.03 25.35 1.30
N VAL A 138 -6.23 24.54 2.00
CA VAL A 138 -5.03 25.00 2.72
C VAL A 138 -3.95 25.47 1.75
N ASP A 139 -3.73 24.77 0.64
CA ASP A 139 -2.77 25.15 -0.41
C ASP A 139 -3.09 26.53 -0.98
N LYS A 140 -4.38 26.89 -1.12
CA LYS A 140 -4.81 28.22 -1.57
C LYS A 140 -4.50 29.31 -0.55
N ILE A 141 -4.62 28.99 0.73
CA ILE A 141 -4.37 29.94 1.84
C ILE A 141 -2.87 30.17 2.00
N GLU A 142 -2.06 29.11 1.95
CA GLU A 142 -0.61 29.17 2.13
C GLU A 142 0.15 29.50 0.82
N GLY A 143 -0.55 29.91 -0.24
CA GLY A 143 0.08 30.34 -1.49
C GLY A 143 0.86 29.25 -2.23
N GLY A 144 0.46 27.98 -2.11
CA GLY A 144 1.05 26.84 -2.84
C GLY A 144 2.31 26.24 -2.22
N ILE A 145 2.74 26.70 -1.04
CA ILE A 145 3.95 26.23 -0.34
C ILE A 145 3.94 24.70 -0.14
N LEU A 146 2.81 24.13 0.25
CA LEU A 146 2.68 22.67 0.49
C LEU A 146 2.86 21.85 -0.80
N SER A 147 2.27 22.27 -1.92
CA SER A 147 2.45 21.59 -3.21
C SER A 147 3.91 21.62 -3.68
N LEU A 148 4.63 22.71 -3.37
CA LEU A 148 6.03 22.91 -3.70
C LEU A 148 6.93 22.03 -2.81
N ILE A 149 6.64 21.90 -1.51
CA ILE A 149 7.31 20.98 -0.58
C ILE A 149 7.08 19.52 -0.99
N GLN A 150 5.86 19.16 -1.39
CA GLN A 150 5.51 17.81 -1.84
C GLN A 150 6.27 17.42 -3.11
N SER A 151 6.40 18.37 -4.05
CA SER A 151 7.13 18.20 -5.31
C SER A 151 8.63 18.01 -5.06
N ARG A 152 9.22 18.84 -4.19
CA ARG A 152 10.63 18.74 -3.78
C ARG A 152 10.95 17.44 -3.03
N ARG A 153 10.00 16.89 -2.27
CA ARG A 153 10.13 15.55 -1.61
C ARG A 153 10.10 14.39 -2.61
N LYS A 154 9.31 14.49 -3.68
CA LYS A 154 9.29 13.47 -4.75
C LYS A 154 10.58 13.45 -5.54
N GLU A 155 11.16 14.63 -5.83
CA GLU A 155 12.46 14.75 -6.50
C GLU A 155 13.60 14.13 -5.68
N LYS A 156 13.62 14.31 -4.35
CA LYS A 156 14.64 13.68 -3.48
C LYS A 156 14.52 12.16 -3.35
N LEU A 157 13.48 11.52 -3.91
CA LEU A 157 13.29 10.05 -3.88
C LEU A 157 13.69 9.38 -5.22
N SER A 158 14.31 10.11 -6.14
CA SER A 158 14.98 9.58 -7.33
C SER A 158 16.10 10.54 -7.70
N PRO A 159 17.38 10.18 -7.48
CA PRO A 159 18.03 9.23 -8.39
C PRO A 159 19.12 8.36 -7.74
N ASN A 160 19.10 7.05 -8.01
CA ASN A 160 20.28 6.29 -8.40
C ASN A 160 19.85 4.94 -9.02
N SER A 161 19.97 4.94 -10.35
CA SER A 161 20.31 3.85 -11.26
C SER A 161 19.78 2.45 -10.97
N ALA A 162 18.97 1.98 -11.92
CA ALA A 162 19.09 0.62 -12.42
C ALA A 162 20.58 0.21 -12.46
N VAL A 163 20.97 -0.73 -11.62
CA VAL A 163 22.12 -1.60 -11.91
C VAL A 163 21.53 -2.72 -12.74
N VAL A 164 21.84 -2.65 -14.03
CA VAL A 164 21.70 -3.75 -14.96
C VAL A 164 22.51 -4.89 -14.37
N VAL A 165 21.86 -6.03 -14.13
CA VAL A 165 22.54 -7.29 -13.91
C VAL A 165 22.87 -7.77 -15.31
N ASP A 166 24.02 -7.36 -15.83
CA ASP A 166 24.71 -8.08 -16.88
C ASP A 166 25.64 -9.07 -16.16
N ASP A 167 25.47 -10.35 -16.47
CA ASP A 167 26.42 -11.42 -16.22
C ASP A 167 27.78 -11.04 -16.85
N ASP A 168 28.89 -11.20 -16.12
CA ASP A 168 30.22 -11.66 -16.60
C ASP A 168 31.32 -11.39 -15.53
N ASP A 169 31.85 -12.50 -14.99
CA ASP A 169 33.22 -12.80 -14.55
C ASP A 169 33.91 -12.22 -13.27
N ASP A 170 34.53 -13.18 -12.57
CA ASP A 170 35.75 -13.15 -11.74
C ASP A 170 35.75 -12.58 -10.31
N ASP A 171 35.76 -13.47 -9.30
CA ASP A 171 37.01 -13.99 -8.70
C ASP A 171 36.70 -14.63 -7.33
N ALA A 172 36.63 -15.96 -7.29
CA ALA A 172 36.57 -16.74 -6.06
C ALA A 172 37.92 -17.39 -5.82
N THR A 173 38.63 -16.85 -4.83
CA THR A 173 39.83 -17.42 -4.23
C THR A 173 39.63 -18.85 -3.74
N GLU A 174 40.37 -19.80 -4.32
CA GLU A 174 40.76 -21.05 -3.65
C GLU A 174 42.28 -21.22 -3.73
N LYS A 175 42.89 -21.38 -2.55
CA LYS A 175 44.28 -21.84 -2.38
C LYS A 175 44.28 -23.36 -2.47
N GLU A 176 45.23 -23.96 -3.19
CA GLU A 176 45.99 -25.14 -2.74
C GLU A 176 47.38 -25.20 -3.42
N HIS A 177 48.33 -25.80 -2.70
CA HIS A 177 49.74 -26.03 -3.00
C HIS A 177 50.01 -26.85 -4.28
N ASP A 178 51.11 -26.59 -4.99
CA ASP A 178 52.32 -27.44 -4.89
C ASP A 178 53.57 -26.84 -5.59
N SER A 179 54.70 -27.28 -5.08
CA SER A 179 56.15 -27.09 -5.30
C SER A 179 56.75 -26.74 -6.68
N SER A 180 57.87 -25.99 -6.58
CA SER A 180 59.14 -26.09 -7.36
C SER A 180 59.10 -25.69 -8.86
N GLU A 181 59.96 -24.84 -9.41
CA GLU A 181 61.42 -24.96 -9.51
C GLU A 181 62.12 -23.66 -9.98
N GLN A 182 63.28 -23.42 -9.37
CA GLN A 182 64.55 -22.91 -9.95
C GLN A 182 64.77 -21.44 -10.33
N VAL A 183 65.56 -20.83 -9.44
CA VAL A 183 66.52 -19.73 -9.57
C VAL A 183 67.63 -20.02 -10.58
N LYS A 184 67.99 -19.04 -11.43
CA LYS A 184 69.36 -18.77 -11.93
C LYS A 184 69.49 -17.25 -12.15
N GLN A 185 70.05 -16.51 -11.19
CA GLN A 185 71.47 -16.08 -11.09
C GLN A 185 71.92 -15.07 -12.16
N GLU A 186 72.17 -13.85 -11.68
CA GLU A 186 73.07 -12.85 -12.26
C GLU A 186 74.53 -13.36 -12.27
N SER A 187 75.27 -13.07 -13.35
CA SER A 187 76.63 -12.48 -13.35
C SER A 187 77.36 -12.74 -14.67
N GLY A 188 78.07 -11.73 -15.17
CA GLY A 188 79.24 -11.92 -16.04
C GLY A 188 79.27 -11.11 -17.33
N VAL A 189 79.94 -9.94 -17.23
CA VAL A 189 80.73 -9.19 -18.25
C VAL A 189 80.00 -8.66 -19.49
#